data_AF-A0A2G7FEL1-F1
#
_entry.id   AF-A0A2G7FEL1-F1
#
_cell.length_a   1.000
_cell.length_b   1.000
_cell.length_c   1.000
_cell.angle_alpha   90.00
_cell.angle_beta   90.00
_cell.angle_gamma   90.00
#
_symmetry.space_group_name_H-M   'P 1'
#
loop_
_entity.id
_entity.type
_entity.pdbx_description
1 polymer ?
#
loop_
_entity_poly.entity_id
_entity_poly.type
_entity_poly.pdbx_seq_one_letter_code
_entity_poly.pdbx_strand_id
1 'polypeptide(L)'
;MSITIDTSVDIDLPTPPQSNGSQKRNLLLAPPSVAAHEEKLRDVFSTFDRSSTDLQMLDRLSAGFVSLPPNTYDLVLVLTDAQSDEAVRLLTRDVYTALVPAMKAGARLQLQQGSLGASEGLEAILAGLVEKDGGFEKPVQEAAVPLKLGGRKKKDKTNGVNGVQNGVATNGASTNGVGMFDPAQNNDDELIDEDALLSDDDLKRPLPRPQNCVPETAKKRRRPCKDCTCGLASQLEEEDRAREAKAAQDLNILKLNTDDLNDELDFTVQGKTSSCNSCSLGDAFRCSSCPYIGLPPFKPGEEVKIMNDMVQLVKSAFEKINEQYGGSTLAAAVFNSGGGFVRKPFLELTEEEFASGFESQGKGGFNFAQRTLPLLQKATGLQHPPTLIFTGATASLKGSALFSAFASGKFALRALAQSLAREFGPKGVHVSHVIIDGVIDIPRTKAWTFEHEDAKLDPAAIADSYWHLHAQPRTTWGFELDLRPYVEKW
;
A
#
# COMPACT_ATOMS: atom_id res chain seq x y z
N MET A 1 53.45 -18.17 35.57
CA MET A 1 53.46 -18.45 34.11
C MET A 1 52.33 -17.63 33.50
N SER A 2 52.67 -16.49 32.87
CA SER A 2 51.69 -15.72 32.10
C SER A 2 51.60 -16.29 30.69
N ILE A 3 50.41 -16.70 30.26
CA ILE A 3 50.16 -17.12 28.89
C ILE A 3 49.78 -15.86 28.11
N THR A 4 50.66 -15.44 27.20
CA THR A 4 50.36 -14.42 26.19
C THR A 4 49.79 -15.12 24.97
N ILE A 5 48.57 -14.73 24.57
CA ILE A 5 47.93 -15.22 23.34
C ILE A 5 48.54 -14.44 22.17
N ASP A 6 49.09 -15.19 21.22
CA ASP A 6 49.60 -14.67 19.96
C ASP A 6 48.45 -14.32 19.02
N THR A 7 48.48 -13.13 18.43
CA THR A 7 47.47 -12.65 17.47
C THR A 7 48.08 -12.44 16.09
N SER A 8 49.23 -13.03 15.78
CA SER A 8 49.74 -13.06 14.41
C SER A 8 48.84 -13.94 13.53
N VAL A 9 48.56 -13.44 12.32
CA VAL A 9 47.76 -14.16 11.33
C VAL A 9 48.67 -15.14 10.60
N ASP A 10 48.72 -16.39 11.06
CA ASP A 10 49.59 -17.45 10.51
C ASP A 10 49.03 -18.16 9.26
N ILE A 11 48.05 -17.55 8.58
CA ILE A 11 47.40 -18.12 7.39
C ILE A 11 47.47 -17.12 6.25
N ASP A 12 48.54 -17.22 5.45
CA ASP A 12 48.54 -16.69 4.09
C ASP A 12 47.73 -17.64 3.20
N LEU A 13 46.45 -17.32 2.99
CA LEU A 13 45.65 -17.93 1.95
C LEU A 13 46.26 -17.54 0.59
N PRO A 14 46.57 -18.49 -0.31
CA PRO A 14 47.07 -18.14 -1.64
C PRO A 14 46.00 -17.31 -2.35
N THR A 15 46.36 -16.07 -2.67
CA THR A 15 45.56 -15.18 -3.50
C THR A 15 45.24 -15.91 -4.80
N PRO A 16 43.97 -16.03 -5.22
CA PRO A 16 43.65 -16.57 -6.54
C PRO A 16 44.42 -15.73 -7.57
N PRO A 17 45.00 -16.35 -8.61
CA PRO A 17 45.82 -15.63 -9.58
C PRO A 17 45.00 -14.48 -10.15
N GLN A 18 45.43 -13.25 -9.86
CA GLN A 18 44.92 -12.07 -10.54
C GLN A 18 45.35 -12.19 -12.00
N SER A 19 44.45 -12.66 -12.86
CA SER A 19 44.63 -12.63 -14.31
C SER A 19 44.54 -11.16 -14.75
N ASN A 20 45.69 -10.49 -14.73
CA ASN A 20 45.90 -9.24 -15.44
C ASN A 20 45.75 -9.48 -16.95
N GLY A 21 44.55 -9.15 -17.44
CA GLY A 21 44.18 -9.18 -18.84
C GLY A 21 42.66 -9.24 -18.94
N SER A 22 42.03 -8.16 -19.39
CA SER A 22 40.61 -8.15 -19.78
C SER A 22 40.41 -9.10 -20.97
N GLN A 23 40.34 -10.40 -20.69
CA GLN A 23 39.96 -11.38 -21.70
C GLN A 23 38.46 -11.25 -21.93
N LYS A 24 38.09 -10.80 -23.12
CA LYS A 24 36.70 -10.75 -23.56
C LYS A 24 36.11 -12.15 -23.51
N ARG A 25 35.01 -12.33 -22.78
CA ARG A 25 34.30 -13.62 -22.72
C ARG A 25 33.05 -13.58 -23.57
N ASN A 26 32.86 -14.62 -24.38
CA ASN A 26 31.71 -14.73 -25.28
C ASN A 26 30.76 -15.83 -24.79
N LEU A 27 29.47 -15.63 -24.98
CA LEU A 27 28.43 -16.64 -24.77
C LEU A 27 27.79 -16.97 -26.12
N LEU A 28 27.86 -18.23 -26.52
CA LEU A 28 27.17 -18.76 -27.70
C LEU A 28 25.91 -19.48 -27.25
N LEU A 29 24.76 -19.06 -27.79
CA LEU A 29 23.46 -19.68 -27.53
C LEU A 29 23.05 -20.49 -28.76
N ALA A 30 23.11 -21.81 -28.64
CA ALA A 30 22.76 -22.72 -29.72
C ALA A 30 21.29 -23.19 -29.60
N PRO A 31 20.41 -22.93 -30.59
CA PRO A 31 19.12 -23.59 -30.64
C PRO A 31 19.29 -25.11 -30.89
N PRO A 32 18.27 -25.94 -30.56
CA PRO A 32 18.32 -27.39 -30.75
C PRO A 32 18.74 -27.82 -32.16
N SER A 33 18.25 -27.13 -33.20
CA SER A 33 18.66 -27.35 -34.58
C SER A 33 20.17 -27.23 -34.78
N VAL A 34 20.81 -26.15 -34.31
CA VAL A 34 22.27 -25.96 -34.46
C VAL A 34 23.05 -26.89 -33.53
N ALA A 35 22.55 -27.13 -32.30
CA ALA A 35 23.21 -27.99 -31.33
C ALA A 35 23.27 -29.47 -31.76
N ALA A 36 22.31 -29.93 -32.56
CA ALA A 36 22.26 -31.30 -33.08
C ALA A 36 23.27 -31.58 -34.22
N HIS A 37 23.83 -30.54 -34.83
CA HIS A 37 24.72 -30.62 -35.99
C HIS A 37 26.17 -30.32 -35.61
N GLU A 38 26.99 -31.38 -35.51
CA GLU A 38 28.40 -31.27 -35.08
C GLU A 38 29.23 -30.39 -36.02
N GLU A 39 28.99 -30.48 -37.33
CA GLU A 39 29.65 -29.68 -38.36
C GLU A 39 29.46 -28.18 -38.13
N LYS A 40 28.24 -27.74 -37.77
CA LYS A 40 27.93 -26.32 -37.52
C LYS A 40 28.61 -25.81 -36.26
N LEU A 41 28.66 -26.61 -35.21
CA LEU A 41 29.38 -26.24 -33.98
C LEU A 41 30.89 -26.17 -34.19
N ARG A 42 31.47 -27.08 -35.00
CA ARG A 42 32.89 -27.04 -35.37
C ARG A 42 33.23 -25.77 -36.15
N ASP A 43 32.38 -25.35 -37.07
CA ASP A 43 32.56 -24.11 -37.82
C ASP A 43 32.53 -22.88 -36.91
N VAL A 44 31.62 -22.83 -35.92
CA VAL A 44 31.57 -21.72 -34.96
C VAL A 44 32.84 -21.67 -34.09
N PHE A 45 33.34 -22.82 -33.62
CA PHE A 45 34.60 -22.88 -32.87
C PHE A 45 35.86 -22.69 -33.72
N SER A 46 35.75 -22.63 -35.05
CA SER A 46 36.86 -22.15 -35.89
C SER A 46 37.03 -20.62 -35.82
N THR A 47 35.95 -19.91 -35.47
CA THR A 47 35.90 -18.45 -35.36
C THR A 47 36.06 -17.98 -33.91
N PHE A 48 35.52 -18.73 -32.95
CA PHE A 48 35.57 -18.40 -31.52
C PHE A 48 36.48 -19.38 -30.76
N ASP A 49 37.45 -18.83 -30.00
CA ASP A 49 38.32 -19.65 -29.16
C ASP A 49 37.54 -20.26 -27.98
N ARG A 50 37.76 -21.57 -27.74
CA ARG A 50 37.12 -22.34 -26.66
C ARG A 50 37.57 -21.91 -25.28
N SER A 51 38.75 -21.29 -25.15
CA SER A 51 39.26 -20.84 -23.85
C SER A 51 38.50 -19.63 -23.29
N SER A 52 37.86 -18.85 -24.16
CA SER A 52 37.17 -17.59 -23.83
C SER A 52 35.69 -17.60 -24.20
N THR A 53 35.13 -18.75 -24.60
CA THR A 53 33.78 -18.85 -25.15
C THR A 53 33.02 -19.99 -24.51
N ASP A 54 31.89 -19.65 -23.87
CA ASP A 54 30.97 -20.62 -23.31
C ASP A 54 29.88 -20.93 -24.34
N LEU A 55 29.50 -22.21 -24.48
CA LEU A 55 28.40 -22.66 -25.33
C LEU A 55 27.28 -23.20 -24.46
N GLN A 56 26.08 -22.63 -24.61
CA GLN A 56 24.87 -23.08 -23.93
C GLN A 56 23.78 -23.38 -24.94
N MET A 57 22.97 -24.40 -24.65
CA MET A 57 21.79 -24.68 -25.47
C MET A 57 20.63 -23.79 -25.03
N LEU A 58 20.01 -23.12 -26.00
CA LEU A 58 19.01 -22.09 -25.77
C LEU A 58 17.72 -22.65 -25.16
N ASP A 59 17.36 -23.90 -25.49
CA ASP A 59 16.22 -24.63 -24.92
C ASP A 59 16.37 -24.84 -23.40
N ARG A 60 17.57 -25.19 -22.93
CA ARG A 60 17.84 -25.39 -21.50
C ARG A 60 17.82 -24.08 -20.72
N LEU A 61 18.26 -22.99 -21.35
CA LEU A 61 18.18 -21.66 -20.77
C LEU A 61 16.72 -21.21 -20.69
N SER A 62 15.93 -21.42 -21.76
CA SER A 62 14.50 -21.12 -21.77
C SER A 62 13.71 -21.97 -20.77
N ALA A 63 14.14 -23.19 -20.48
CA ALA A 63 13.51 -24.05 -19.48
C ALA A 63 14.01 -23.79 -18.05
N GLY A 64 14.94 -22.84 -17.85
CA GLY A 64 15.48 -22.49 -16.53
C GLY A 64 16.44 -23.51 -15.91
N PHE A 65 16.99 -24.44 -16.71
CA PHE A 65 17.92 -25.48 -16.23
C PHE A 65 19.38 -25.03 -16.20
N VAL A 66 19.69 -23.83 -16.69
CA VAL A 66 21.04 -23.28 -16.79
C VAL A 66 21.10 -21.94 -16.04
N SER A 67 22.07 -21.81 -15.13
CA SER A 67 22.39 -20.56 -14.45
C SER A 67 23.64 -19.96 -15.08
N LEU A 68 23.57 -18.69 -15.49
CA LEU A 68 24.68 -17.96 -16.06
C LEU A 68 25.36 -17.09 -14.99
N PRO A 69 26.70 -17.03 -14.95
CA PRO A 69 27.41 -16.21 -13.98
C PRO A 69 27.19 -14.71 -14.25
N PRO A 70 26.93 -13.88 -13.21
CA PRO A 70 26.64 -12.46 -13.39
C PRO A 70 27.88 -11.70 -13.93
N ASN A 71 27.65 -10.62 -14.69
CA ASN A 71 28.69 -9.70 -15.20
C ASN A 71 29.91 -10.37 -15.86
N THR A 72 29.71 -11.47 -16.58
CA THR A 72 30.80 -12.28 -17.13
C THR A 72 31.02 -12.04 -18.61
N TYR A 73 29.95 -11.90 -19.40
CA TYR A 73 30.04 -11.92 -20.87
C TYR A 73 30.07 -10.52 -21.50
N ASP A 74 30.95 -10.34 -22.48
CA ASP A 74 31.12 -9.12 -23.29
C ASP A 74 30.31 -9.20 -24.61
N LEU A 75 30.10 -10.41 -25.12
CA LEU A 75 29.30 -10.69 -26.33
C LEU A 75 28.42 -11.90 -26.09
N VAL A 76 27.14 -11.78 -26.44
CA VAL A 76 26.18 -12.89 -26.51
C VAL A 76 25.78 -13.06 -27.97
N LEU A 77 26.13 -14.21 -28.56
CA LEU A 77 25.79 -14.54 -29.93
C LEU A 77 24.77 -15.68 -29.95
N VAL A 78 23.60 -15.40 -30.50
CA VAL A 78 22.56 -16.41 -30.74
C VAL A 78 22.82 -17.03 -32.11
N LEU A 79 23.12 -18.32 -32.12
CA LEU A 79 23.37 -19.05 -33.36
C LEU A 79 22.04 -19.25 -34.10
N THR A 80 22.06 -19.05 -35.42
CA THR A 80 20.88 -19.20 -36.26
C THR A 80 21.21 -20.07 -37.47
N ASP A 81 20.24 -20.86 -37.92
CA ASP A 81 20.31 -21.59 -39.18
C ASP A 81 19.52 -20.84 -40.24
N ALA A 82 20.00 -20.81 -41.48
CA ALA A 82 19.39 -20.04 -42.58
C ALA A 82 17.96 -20.47 -42.95
N GLN A 83 17.42 -21.52 -42.32
CA GLN A 83 16.11 -22.09 -42.60
C GLN A 83 15.12 -22.03 -41.42
N SER A 84 15.52 -21.55 -40.24
CA SER A 84 14.67 -21.65 -39.04
C SER A 84 14.66 -20.40 -38.15
N ASP A 85 13.47 -19.87 -37.90
CA ASP A 85 13.20 -18.84 -36.86
C ASP A 85 13.11 -19.44 -35.44
N GLU A 86 13.62 -20.66 -35.23
CA GLU A 86 13.54 -21.38 -33.96
C GLU A 86 14.24 -20.62 -32.82
N ALA A 87 15.42 -20.05 -33.11
CA ALA A 87 16.19 -19.30 -32.13
C ALA A 87 15.41 -18.08 -31.60
N VAL A 88 14.70 -17.37 -32.48
CA VAL A 88 13.90 -16.20 -32.11
C VAL A 88 12.71 -16.59 -31.23
N ARG A 89 12.05 -17.72 -31.52
CA ARG A 89 10.93 -18.23 -30.71
C ARG A 89 11.35 -18.65 -29.30
N LEU A 90 12.59 -19.09 -29.13
CA LEU A 90 13.14 -19.49 -27.84
C LEU A 90 13.71 -18.32 -27.02
N LEU A 91 13.86 -17.12 -27.61
CA LEU A 91 14.23 -15.89 -26.90
C LEU A 91 13.02 -15.31 -26.16
N THR A 92 12.55 -16.02 -25.14
CA THR A 92 11.45 -15.60 -24.28
C THR A 92 11.94 -14.66 -23.16
N ARG A 93 11.00 -14.03 -22.45
CA ARG A 93 11.28 -13.20 -21.27
C ARG A 93 12.17 -13.88 -20.23
N ASP A 94 11.98 -15.18 -20.02
CA ASP A 94 12.77 -15.95 -19.04
C ASP A 94 14.24 -16.05 -19.45
N VAL A 95 14.50 -16.21 -20.76
CA VAL A 95 15.86 -16.18 -21.31
C VAL A 95 16.51 -14.81 -21.10
N TYR A 96 15.81 -13.72 -21.40
CA TYR A 96 16.34 -12.38 -21.16
C TYR A 96 16.59 -12.09 -19.67
N THR A 97 15.74 -12.61 -18.79
CA THR A 97 15.90 -12.49 -17.33
C THR A 97 17.17 -13.18 -16.85
N ALA A 98 17.59 -14.29 -17.48
CA ALA A 98 18.86 -14.94 -17.20
C ALA A 98 20.06 -14.26 -17.89
N LEU A 99 19.88 -13.73 -19.11
CA LEU A 99 20.96 -13.15 -19.92
C LEU A 99 21.41 -11.76 -19.44
N VAL A 100 20.48 -10.84 -19.18
CA VAL A 100 20.82 -9.43 -18.88
C VAL A 100 21.70 -9.29 -17.63
N PRO A 101 21.49 -10.05 -16.53
CA PRO A 101 22.40 -10.03 -15.38
C PRO A 101 23.80 -10.62 -15.68
N ALA A 102 23.89 -11.58 -16.61
CA ALA A 102 25.14 -12.23 -17.02
C ALA A 102 26.00 -11.35 -17.95
N MET A 103 25.37 -10.42 -18.67
CA MET A 103 26.02 -9.45 -19.55
C MET A 103 26.72 -8.33 -18.76
N LYS A 104 27.95 -7.98 -19.16
CA LYS A 104 28.65 -6.79 -18.67
C LYS A 104 28.01 -5.50 -19.19
N ALA A 105 28.27 -4.37 -18.54
CA ALA A 105 27.88 -3.06 -19.06
C ALA A 105 28.57 -2.81 -20.42
N GLY A 106 27.81 -2.42 -21.44
CA GLY A 106 28.29 -2.28 -22.83
C GLY A 106 28.37 -3.60 -23.61
N ALA A 107 27.97 -4.73 -23.03
CA ALA A 107 27.95 -6.01 -23.74
C ALA A 107 26.86 -6.03 -24.81
N ARG A 108 27.12 -6.75 -25.91
CA ARG A 108 26.23 -6.83 -27.08
C ARG A 108 25.57 -8.19 -27.22
N LEU A 109 24.30 -8.20 -27.57
CA LEU A 109 23.50 -9.36 -27.96
C LEU A 109 23.20 -9.28 -29.46
N GLN A 110 23.57 -10.31 -30.22
CA GLN A 110 23.41 -10.36 -31.67
C GLN A 110 22.97 -11.75 -32.15
N LEU A 111 22.25 -11.81 -33.27
CA LEU A 111 22.01 -13.05 -34.01
C LEU A 111 23.17 -13.31 -34.97
N GLN A 112 23.51 -14.59 -35.22
CA GLN A 112 24.57 -14.99 -36.16
C GLN A 112 24.24 -14.59 -37.60
N GLN A 113 22.97 -14.70 -37.99
CA GLN A 113 22.44 -14.26 -39.27
C GLN A 113 21.11 -13.55 -39.05
N GLY A 114 20.96 -12.34 -39.59
CA GLY A 114 19.77 -11.50 -39.46
C GLY A 114 19.84 -10.48 -38.31
N SER A 115 18.81 -9.65 -38.20
CA SER A 115 18.57 -8.73 -37.07
C SER A 115 17.23 -9.07 -36.44
N LEU A 116 17.12 -8.94 -35.12
CA LEU A 116 15.83 -9.05 -34.43
C LEU A 116 14.91 -7.93 -34.91
N GLY A 117 13.73 -8.25 -35.44
CA GLY A 117 12.77 -7.24 -35.88
C GLY A 117 12.17 -6.46 -34.70
N ALA A 118 11.52 -5.32 -34.97
CA ALA A 118 10.95 -4.45 -33.93
C ALA A 118 9.94 -5.16 -33.01
N SER A 119 9.20 -6.16 -33.50
CA SER A 119 8.28 -6.97 -32.69
C SER A 119 8.97 -8.03 -31.84
N GLU A 120 10.12 -8.54 -32.30
CA GLU A 120 10.89 -9.62 -31.64
C GLU A 120 11.91 -9.04 -30.65
N GLY A 121 12.31 -7.78 -30.84
CA GLY A 121 13.15 -7.01 -29.94
C GLY A 121 12.42 -6.42 -28.74
N LEU A 122 11.09 -6.49 -28.68
CA LEU A 122 10.31 -5.92 -27.58
C LEU A 122 10.71 -6.51 -26.21
N GLU A 123 10.89 -7.84 -26.15
CA GLU A 123 11.31 -8.52 -24.91
C GLU A 123 12.74 -8.14 -24.50
N ALA A 124 13.64 -7.89 -25.47
CA ALA A 124 14.98 -7.39 -25.20
C ALA A 124 14.95 -5.96 -24.61
N ILE A 125 14.08 -5.10 -25.14
CA ILE A 125 13.88 -3.73 -24.66
C ILE A 125 13.27 -3.73 -23.25
N LEU A 126 12.23 -4.54 -23.02
CA LEU A 126 11.60 -4.70 -21.71
C LEU A 126 12.56 -5.26 -20.66
N ALA A 127 13.56 -6.04 -21.08
CA ALA A 127 14.63 -6.53 -20.22
C ALA A 127 15.76 -5.50 -19.96
N GLY A 128 15.67 -4.29 -20.53
CA GLY A 128 16.60 -3.19 -20.30
C GLY A 128 17.78 -3.12 -21.28
N LEU A 129 17.67 -3.74 -22.45
CA LEU A 129 18.65 -3.60 -23.54
C LEU A 129 18.24 -2.49 -24.51
N VAL A 130 19.22 -1.83 -25.12
CA VAL A 130 19.01 -0.74 -26.08
C VAL A 130 19.41 -1.21 -27.48
N GLU A 131 18.54 -0.98 -28.47
CA GLU A 131 18.84 -1.32 -29.87
C GLU A 131 19.95 -0.41 -30.43
N LYS A 132 20.98 -1.02 -31.03
CA LYS A 132 22.12 -0.32 -31.63
C LYS A 132 22.75 -1.18 -32.73
N ASP A 133 22.91 -0.60 -33.92
CA ASP A 133 23.56 -1.21 -35.08
C ASP A 133 23.04 -2.63 -35.44
N GLY A 134 21.72 -2.86 -35.36
CA GLY A 134 21.10 -4.15 -35.68
C GLY A 134 21.26 -5.25 -34.62
N GLY A 135 21.72 -4.90 -33.41
CA GLY A 135 21.74 -5.76 -32.22
C GLY A 135 21.32 -4.99 -30.96
N PHE A 136 21.47 -5.61 -29.80
CA PHE A 136 21.07 -5.05 -28.51
C PHE A 136 22.29 -4.85 -27.60
N GLU A 137 22.44 -3.68 -27.00
CA GLU A 137 23.54 -3.34 -26.09
C GLU A 137 23.00 -3.10 -24.67
N LYS A 138 23.66 -3.69 -23.66
CA LYS A 138 23.36 -3.37 -22.26
C LYS A 138 23.92 -1.98 -21.95
N PRO A 139 23.11 -0.99 -21.55
CA PRO A 139 23.60 0.36 -21.32
C PRO A 139 24.66 0.38 -20.21
N VAL A 140 25.71 1.17 -20.42
CA VAL A 140 26.72 1.41 -19.39
C VAL A 140 26.06 2.27 -18.32
N GLN A 141 25.96 1.73 -17.11
CA GLN A 141 25.40 2.47 -15.98
C GLN A 141 26.37 3.61 -15.64
N GLU A 142 26.15 4.80 -16.21
CA GLU A 142 26.72 6.02 -15.64
C GLU A 142 26.11 6.19 -14.25
N ALA A 143 26.99 6.39 -13.27
CA ALA A 143 26.65 6.44 -11.86
C ALA A 143 25.37 7.23 -11.59
N ALA A 144 24.51 6.69 -10.73
CA ALA A 144 23.36 7.41 -10.18
C ALA A 144 23.83 8.80 -9.72
N VAL A 145 23.42 9.84 -10.44
CA VAL A 145 23.66 11.22 -10.03
C VAL A 145 22.92 11.39 -8.71
N PRO A 146 23.60 11.64 -7.57
CA PRO A 146 22.89 11.93 -6.35
C PRO A 146 22.20 13.28 -6.57
N LEU A 147 20.87 13.25 -6.66
CA LEU A 147 20.03 14.45 -6.66
C LEU A 147 20.29 15.20 -5.36
N LYS A 148 21.19 16.19 -5.42
CA LYS A 148 21.33 17.20 -4.37
C LYS A 148 20.05 18.04 -4.41
N LEU A 149 19.09 17.69 -3.55
CA LEU A 149 17.94 18.51 -3.19
C LEU A 149 18.44 19.80 -2.53
N GLY A 150 18.85 20.75 -3.38
CA GLY A 150 19.21 22.09 -2.98
C GLY A 150 17.96 22.82 -2.50
N GLY A 151 17.80 22.92 -1.18
CA GLY A 151 16.86 23.85 -0.59
C GLY A 151 17.14 25.26 -1.11
N ARG A 152 16.19 25.87 -1.81
CA ARG A 152 16.32 27.26 -2.23
C ARG A 152 15.11 28.10 -1.84
N LYS A 153 15.39 28.89 -0.79
CA LYS A 153 14.88 30.23 -0.44
C LYS A 153 13.93 30.86 -1.46
N LYS A 154 12.76 31.25 -0.93
CA LYS A 154 11.90 32.33 -1.46
C LYS A 154 12.74 33.54 -1.90
N LYS A 155 12.57 33.95 -3.15
CA LYS A 155 12.90 35.30 -3.61
C LYS A 155 11.71 35.89 -4.33
N ASP A 156 11.12 36.84 -3.63
CA ASP A 156 10.14 37.81 -4.07
C ASP A 156 10.75 38.74 -5.14
N LYS A 157 9.93 39.19 -6.10
CA LYS A 157 9.78 40.58 -6.61
C LYS A 157 9.56 40.78 -8.12
N THR A 158 8.43 41.42 -8.41
CA THR A 158 8.19 42.62 -9.27
C THR A 158 8.83 42.79 -10.66
N ASN A 159 7.95 43.06 -11.63
CA ASN A 159 8.01 43.92 -12.84
C ASN A 159 9.36 44.48 -13.34
N GLY A 160 9.60 44.32 -14.66
CA GLY A 160 10.51 45.20 -15.42
C GLY A 160 11.02 44.70 -16.79
N VAL A 161 10.17 44.77 -17.83
CA VAL A 161 10.40 45.34 -19.18
C VAL A 161 11.67 45.01 -20.04
N ASN A 162 11.38 44.54 -21.28
CA ASN A 162 12.02 44.69 -22.62
C ASN A 162 13.14 43.77 -23.16
N GLY A 163 12.86 43.26 -24.39
CA GLY A 163 13.79 42.72 -25.41
C GLY A 163 13.27 41.44 -26.11
N VAL A 164 12.29 41.50 -27.05
CA VAL A 164 12.44 41.48 -28.55
C VAL A 164 13.29 40.30 -29.08
N GLN A 165 12.95 39.47 -30.07
CA GLN A 165 11.74 39.10 -30.86
C GLN A 165 12.07 37.79 -31.63
N ASN A 166 11.01 37.11 -32.10
CA ASN A 166 10.87 36.19 -33.25
C ASN A 166 10.57 34.74 -32.84
N GLY A 167 9.41 34.13 -33.08
CA GLY A 167 8.23 34.53 -33.84
C GLY A 167 7.88 33.43 -34.85
N VAL A 168 6.94 32.55 -34.52
CA VAL A 168 5.94 32.00 -35.47
C VAL A 168 4.70 31.64 -34.64
N ALA A 169 3.60 32.33 -34.93
CA ALA A 169 2.28 32.04 -34.41
C ALA A 169 1.51 31.21 -35.43
N THR A 170 0.84 30.16 -34.98
CA THR A 170 -0.30 29.56 -35.67
C THR A 170 -1.41 29.38 -34.63
N ASN A 171 -2.49 30.14 -34.80
CA ASN A 171 -3.73 30.01 -34.04
C ASN A 171 -4.47 28.74 -34.46
N GLY A 172 -5.02 28.00 -33.49
CA GLY A 172 -5.89 26.86 -33.74
C GLY A 172 -6.64 26.39 -32.49
N ALA A 173 -7.81 27.00 -32.27
CA ALA A 173 -9.01 26.50 -31.61
C ALA A 173 -8.93 25.51 -30.41
N SER A 174 -9.50 25.97 -29.29
CA SER A 174 -10.02 25.17 -28.18
C SER A 174 -11.02 24.09 -28.64
N THR A 175 -10.73 22.84 -28.33
CA THR A 175 -11.72 21.78 -28.14
C THR A 175 -11.44 21.04 -26.83
N ASN A 176 -12.44 21.02 -25.95
CA ASN A 176 -12.47 20.12 -24.80
C ASN A 176 -12.54 18.68 -25.33
N GLY A 177 -11.46 17.92 -25.21
CA GLY A 177 -11.37 16.52 -25.59
C GLY A 177 -10.36 15.80 -24.71
N VAL A 178 -10.81 14.72 -24.07
CA VAL A 178 -9.98 13.79 -23.32
C VAL A 178 -8.86 13.30 -24.24
N GLY A 179 -7.60 13.59 -23.90
CA GLY A 179 -6.45 13.29 -24.76
C GLY A 179 -6.27 11.79 -24.95
N MET A 180 -6.46 11.33 -26.18
CA MET A 180 -5.95 10.04 -26.65
C MET A 180 -4.42 10.05 -26.58
N PHE A 181 -3.86 9.02 -25.94
CA PHE A 181 -2.41 8.83 -25.81
C PHE A 181 -1.77 8.54 -27.17
N ASP A 182 -0.76 9.34 -27.53
CA ASP A 182 0.15 9.11 -28.66
C ASP A 182 1.35 8.28 -28.14
N PRO A 183 1.61 7.06 -28.64
CA PRO A 183 2.58 6.13 -28.03
C PRO A 183 4.06 6.49 -28.30
N ALA A 184 4.36 7.63 -28.92
CA ALA A 184 5.73 8.03 -29.31
C ALA A 184 6.44 8.98 -28.31
N GLN A 185 5.85 9.30 -27.15
CA GLN A 185 6.47 10.17 -26.14
C GLN A 185 6.19 9.69 -24.71
N ASN A 186 6.86 8.63 -24.27
CA ASN A 186 6.94 8.30 -22.85
C ASN A 186 8.29 8.76 -22.29
N ASN A 187 8.30 9.97 -21.72
CA ASN A 187 9.22 10.29 -20.63
C ASN A 187 8.66 9.60 -19.38
N ASP A 188 9.14 8.39 -19.12
CA ASP A 188 8.99 7.74 -17.82
C ASP A 188 9.93 8.45 -16.84
N ASP A 189 9.44 9.45 -16.08
CA ASP A 189 9.97 9.86 -14.76
C ASP A 189 9.25 11.06 -14.09
N GLU A 190 7.96 11.29 -14.36
CA GLU A 190 7.13 12.09 -13.44
C GLU A 190 6.11 11.18 -12.77
N LEU A 191 6.54 10.50 -11.69
CA LEU A 191 5.64 10.06 -10.64
C LEU A 191 4.84 11.30 -10.20
N ILE A 192 3.55 11.30 -10.53
CA ILE A 192 2.66 12.39 -10.16
C ILE A 192 2.63 12.43 -8.63
N ASP A 193 3.08 13.56 -8.06
CA ASP A 193 3.00 13.80 -6.63
C ASP A 193 1.51 13.82 -6.20
N GLU A 194 1.14 12.88 -5.35
CA GLU A 194 -0.23 12.69 -4.83
C GLU A 194 -0.74 13.92 -4.07
N ASP A 195 0.16 14.71 -3.48
CA ASP A 195 -0.19 15.95 -2.78
C ASP A 195 -0.30 17.16 -3.74
N ALA A 196 0.25 17.08 -4.95
CA ALA A 196 0.14 18.11 -5.99
C ALA A 196 -0.97 17.82 -7.02
N LEU A 197 -1.63 16.66 -6.91
CA LEU A 197 -2.72 16.22 -7.78
C LEU A 197 -4.00 17.04 -7.64
N LEU A 198 -4.22 17.66 -6.47
CA LEU A 198 -5.32 18.57 -6.22
C LEU A 198 -4.79 19.97 -6.00
N SER A 199 -5.23 20.92 -6.82
CA SER A 199 -4.91 22.32 -6.59
C SER A 199 -5.71 22.88 -5.40
N ASP A 200 -5.22 23.97 -4.79
CA ASP A 200 -5.98 24.73 -3.78
C ASP A 200 -7.36 25.16 -4.28
N ASP A 201 -7.56 25.29 -5.58
CA ASP A 201 -8.83 25.64 -6.19
C ASP A 201 -9.75 24.43 -6.39
N ASP A 202 -9.20 23.23 -6.55
CA ASP A 202 -9.99 21.97 -6.53
C ASP A 202 -10.50 21.66 -5.12
N LEU A 203 -9.68 21.91 -4.09
CA LEU A 203 -10.08 21.79 -2.67
C LEU A 203 -11.18 22.80 -2.29
N LYS A 204 -11.25 23.95 -2.97
CA LYS A 204 -12.30 24.96 -2.77
C LYS A 204 -13.56 24.71 -3.61
N ARG A 205 -13.53 23.76 -4.55
CA ARG A 205 -14.65 23.53 -5.47
C ARG A 205 -15.84 22.97 -4.67
N PRO A 206 -16.99 23.65 -4.63
CA PRO A 206 -18.15 23.12 -3.94
C PRO A 206 -18.58 21.81 -4.61
N LEU A 207 -18.79 20.75 -3.81
CA LEU A 207 -19.35 19.51 -4.33
C LEU A 207 -20.65 19.80 -5.08
N PRO A 208 -20.85 19.24 -6.29
CA PRO A 208 -22.08 19.41 -7.04
C PRO A 208 -23.22 18.79 -6.22
N ARG A 209 -23.99 19.64 -5.54
CA ARG A 209 -25.19 19.20 -4.84
C ARG A 209 -26.24 18.83 -5.89
N PRO A 210 -26.75 17.59 -5.91
CA PRO A 210 -27.86 17.23 -6.78
C PRO A 210 -29.02 18.20 -6.52
N GLN A 211 -29.81 18.53 -7.55
CA GLN A 211 -30.90 19.53 -7.48
C GLN A 211 -31.88 19.24 -6.32
N ASN A 212 -32.02 17.97 -5.95
CA ASN A 212 -32.84 17.43 -4.88
C ASN A 212 -32.31 17.77 -3.46
N CYS A 213 -31.05 18.18 -3.34
CA CYS A 213 -30.41 18.61 -2.10
C CYS A 213 -30.16 20.12 -2.05
N VAL A 214 -30.63 20.87 -3.06
CA VAL A 214 -30.83 22.31 -2.92
C VAL A 214 -32.06 22.45 -2.03
N PRO A 215 -31.95 23.01 -0.81
CA PRO A 215 -33.15 23.29 -0.03
C PRO A 215 -34.06 24.11 -0.92
N GLU A 216 -35.28 23.62 -1.18
CA GLU A 216 -36.32 24.43 -1.83
C GLU A 216 -36.24 25.79 -1.17
N THR A 217 -36.22 26.86 -1.97
CA THR A 217 -36.24 28.22 -1.46
C THR A 217 -37.56 28.40 -0.72
N ALA A 218 -37.63 27.89 0.51
CA ALA A 218 -38.69 28.04 1.46
C ALA A 218 -38.69 29.54 1.74
N LYS A 219 -39.53 30.23 0.97
CA LYS A 219 -39.92 31.63 1.03
C LYS A 219 -38.95 32.46 1.88
N LYS A 220 -37.97 33.11 1.24
CA LYS A 220 -37.10 34.10 1.89
C LYS A 220 -37.98 34.99 2.79
N ARG A 221 -37.88 34.80 4.10
CA ARG A 221 -38.69 35.52 5.08
C ARG A 221 -38.33 37.00 4.97
N ARG A 222 -39.34 37.86 4.84
CA ARG A 222 -39.12 39.31 4.69
C ARG A 222 -38.44 39.82 5.96
N ARG A 223 -37.34 40.57 5.81
CA ARG A 223 -36.60 41.17 6.94
C ARG A 223 -37.10 42.60 7.18
N PRO A 224 -37.28 43.03 8.45
CA PRO A 224 -37.60 44.43 8.74
C PRO A 224 -36.41 45.34 8.38
N CYS A 225 -36.72 46.60 8.00
CA CYS A 225 -35.72 47.65 7.83
C CYS A 225 -35.08 48.03 9.18
N LYS A 226 -33.91 48.68 9.14
CA LYS A 226 -33.09 49.00 10.32
C LYS A 226 -33.81 49.92 11.34
N ASP A 227 -34.71 50.78 10.87
CA ASP A 227 -35.54 51.68 11.69
C ASP A 227 -37.04 51.44 11.40
N CYS A 228 -37.50 50.20 11.60
CA CYS A 228 -38.85 49.78 11.23
C CYS A 228 -39.93 50.44 12.12
N THR A 229 -40.72 51.34 11.55
CA THR A 229 -41.81 52.06 12.23
C THR A 229 -43.21 51.53 11.90
N CYS A 230 -43.33 50.60 10.95
CA CYS A 230 -44.62 50.09 10.46
C CYS A 230 -45.16 48.85 11.22
N GLY A 231 -44.52 48.45 12.33
CA GLY A 231 -44.96 47.34 13.17
C GLY A 231 -44.58 45.93 12.68
N LEU A 232 -43.94 45.81 11.51
CA LEU A 232 -43.54 44.51 10.94
C LEU A 232 -42.47 43.78 11.80
N ALA A 233 -41.58 44.53 12.46
CA ALA A 233 -40.62 43.97 13.39
C ALA A 233 -41.31 43.31 14.59
N SER A 234 -42.29 44.01 15.18
CA SER A 234 -43.07 43.49 16.31
C SER A 234 -43.85 42.22 15.94
N GLN A 235 -44.46 42.17 14.75
CA GLN A 235 -45.18 40.98 14.29
C GLN A 235 -44.27 39.76 14.09
N LEU A 236 -43.06 39.97 13.55
CA LEU A 236 -42.10 38.88 13.35
C LEU A 236 -41.53 38.35 14.67
N GLU A 237 -41.31 39.23 15.65
CA GLU A 237 -40.90 38.84 17.01
C GLU A 237 -41.98 38.07 17.77
N GLU A 238 -43.25 38.36 17.49
CA GLU A 238 -44.40 37.66 18.10
C GLU A 238 -44.58 36.28 17.47
N GLU A 239 -44.41 36.15 16.14
CA GLU A 239 -44.33 34.86 15.46
C GLU A 239 -43.12 34.02 15.91
N ASP A 240 -41.95 34.64 16.11
CA ASP A 240 -40.77 33.92 16.58
C ASP A 240 -40.93 33.46 18.03
N ARG A 241 -41.48 34.30 18.92
CA ARG A 241 -41.84 33.87 20.27
C ARG A 241 -42.89 32.77 20.29
N ALA A 242 -43.88 32.80 19.40
CA ALA A 242 -44.86 31.71 19.29
C ALA A 242 -44.20 30.40 18.81
N ARG A 243 -43.23 30.48 17.89
CA ARG A 243 -42.47 29.32 17.41
C ARG A 243 -41.54 28.78 18.49
N GLU A 244 -40.85 29.65 19.22
CA GLU A 244 -40.00 29.27 20.36
C GLU A 244 -40.84 28.68 21.50
N ALA A 245 -42.02 29.23 21.79
CA ALA A 245 -42.92 28.68 22.79
C ALA A 245 -43.45 27.29 22.40
N LYS A 246 -43.77 27.09 21.11
CA LYS A 246 -44.17 25.78 20.57
C LYS A 246 -43.01 24.79 20.61
N ALA A 247 -41.81 25.20 20.20
CA ALA A 247 -40.61 24.38 20.28
C ALA A 247 -40.21 24.06 21.73
N ALA A 248 -40.44 24.97 22.68
CA ALA A 248 -40.22 24.76 24.10
C ALA A 248 -41.25 23.82 24.72
N GLN A 249 -42.52 23.87 24.28
CA GLN A 249 -43.53 22.87 24.63
C GLN A 249 -43.17 21.48 24.09
N ASP A 250 -42.73 21.41 22.83
CA ASP A 250 -42.27 20.15 22.21
C ASP A 250 -41.00 19.62 22.90
N LEU A 251 -40.10 20.49 23.36
CA LEU A 251 -38.92 20.13 24.14
C LEU A 251 -39.24 19.68 25.57
N ASN A 252 -40.31 20.18 26.19
CA ASN A 252 -40.74 19.74 27.53
C ASN A 252 -41.34 18.32 27.52
N ILE A 253 -41.76 17.81 26.36
CA ILE A 253 -42.16 16.40 26.18
C ILE A 253 -40.92 15.48 26.10
N LEU A 254 -39.74 16.04 25.81
CA LEU A 254 -38.47 15.31 25.60
C LEU A 254 -37.42 15.48 26.71
N LYS A 255 -37.71 16.26 27.77
CA LYS A 255 -36.80 16.36 28.92
C LYS A 255 -36.95 15.15 29.83
N LEU A 256 -36.05 14.18 29.68
CA LEU A 256 -35.71 13.24 30.74
C LEU A 256 -35.06 14.03 31.88
N ASN A 257 -35.59 13.89 33.10
CA ASN A 257 -34.97 14.48 34.29
C ASN A 257 -33.80 13.60 34.76
N THR A 258 -32.87 14.20 35.50
CA THR A 258 -31.62 13.56 35.96
C THR A 258 -31.82 12.35 36.87
N ASP A 259 -33.03 12.16 37.41
CA ASP A 259 -33.37 10.99 38.21
C ASP A 259 -33.88 9.81 37.36
N ASP A 260 -34.17 10.01 36.06
CA ASP A 260 -34.55 8.95 35.10
C ASP A 260 -33.33 8.26 34.44
N LEU A 261 -32.10 8.63 34.82
CA LEU A 261 -30.86 8.07 34.25
C LEU A 261 -30.32 6.86 35.03
N ASN A 262 -30.90 6.53 36.18
CA ASN A 262 -30.45 5.42 37.04
C ASN A 262 -31.46 4.29 37.21
N ASP A 263 -32.68 4.43 36.70
CA ASP A 263 -33.61 3.31 36.57
C ASP A 263 -33.67 2.87 35.11
N GLU A 264 -33.41 1.58 34.93
CA GLU A 264 -33.43 0.83 33.69
C GLU A 264 -34.51 1.32 32.72
N LEU A 265 -34.11 1.56 31.46
CA LEU A 265 -35.05 1.77 30.35
C LEU A 265 -35.87 0.50 30.14
N ASP A 266 -36.93 0.36 30.92
CA ASP A 266 -37.95 -0.65 30.77
C ASP A 266 -38.84 -0.26 29.58
N PHE A 267 -38.61 -0.92 28.44
CA PHE A 267 -39.37 -0.72 27.21
C PHE A 267 -40.77 -1.34 27.25
N THR A 268 -41.26 -1.80 28.41
CA THR A 268 -42.60 -2.40 28.55
C THR A 268 -43.72 -1.41 28.88
N VAL A 269 -43.45 -0.11 28.98
CA VAL A 269 -44.52 0.89 29.09
C VAL A 269 -45.17 1.11 27.71
N GLN A 270 -46.40 0.61 27.57
CA GLN A 270 -47.26 0.86 26.39
C GLN A 270 -47.28 2.36 26.04
N GLY A 271 -46.70 2.72 24.90
CA GLY A 271 -46.78 4.08 24.33
C GLY A 271 -45.45 4.70 23.89
N LYS A 272 -44.29 4.11 24.21
CA LYS A 272 -43.00 4.60 23.70
C LYS A 272 -42.58 3.81 22.46
N THR A 273 -42.75 4.41 21.28
CA THR A 273 -42.29 3.85 20.01
C THR A 273 -40.90 4.38 19.65
N SER A 274 -40.11 3.58 18.92
CA SER A 274 -38.82 4.02 18.37
C SER A 274 -39.02 5.29 17.54
N SER A 275 -38.05 6.20 17.54
CA SER A 275 -38.11 7.53 16.91
C SER A 275 -38.59 7.58 15.46
N CYS A 276 -38.53 6.48 14.70
CA CYS A 276 -38.98 6.41 13.30
C CYS A 276 -40.29 5.62 13.06
N ASN A 277 -40.93 5.03 14.08
CA ASN A 277 -42.23 4.32 14.03
C ASN A 277 -42.42 3.21 12.96
N SER A 278 -41.41 2.88 12.14
CA SER A 278 -41.49 1.95 11.01
C SER A 278 -40.65 0.68 11.18
N CYS A 279 -40.05 0.46 12.35
CA CYS A 279 -39.17 -0.69 12.61
C CYS A 279 -39.83 -2.07 12.37
N SER A 280 -41.16 -2.16 12.57
CA SER A 280 -41.98 -3.35 12.37
C SER A 280 -42.40 -3.60 10.91
N LEU A 281 -42.22 -2.63 10.02
CA LEU A 281 -42.58 -2.71 8.61
C LEU A 281 -41.43 -3.26 7.73
N GLY A 282 -40.24 -3.45 8.31
CA GLY A 282 -39.07 -3.99 7.63
C GLY A 282 -38.29 -2.95 6.82
N ASP A 283 -37.23 -3.40 6.15
CA ASP A 283 -36.22 -2.53 5.51
C ASP A 283 -36.74 -1.66 4.38
N ALA A 284 -37.78 -2.12 3.67
CA ALA A 284 -38.41 -1.36 2.58
C ALA A 284 -38.98 0.00 3.05
N PHE A 285 -39.18 0.16 4.37
CA PHE A 285 -39.74 1.37 4.99
C PHE A 285 -38.75 2.06 5.94
N ARG A 286 -37.48 1.65 5.94
CA ARG A 286 -36.43 2.27 6.73
C ARG A 286 -35.71 3.34 5.89
N CYS A 287 -35.44 4.50 6.48
CA CYS A 287 -34.65 5.54 5.82
C CYS A 287 -33.26 5.01 5.43
N SER A 288 -32.64 5.56 4.39
CA SER A 288 -31.30 5.15 3.94
C SER A 288 -30.20 5.32 4.99
N SER A 289 -30.41 6.16 5.99
CA SER A 289 -29.53 6.35 7.15
C SER A 289 -29.91 5.51 8.37
N CYS A 290 -30.88 4.59 8.25
CA CYS A 290 -31.34 3.79 9.37
C CYS A 290 -30.23 2.80 9.78
N PRO A 291 -29.77 2.83 11.05
CA PRO A 291 -28.71 1.93 11.54
C PRO A 291 -29.09 0.44 11.50
N TYR A 292 -30.37 0.15 11.24
CA TYR A 292 -30.93 -1.20 11.30
C TYR A 292 -31.29 -1.75 9.91
N ILE A 293 -30.91 -1.05 8.83
CA ILE A 293 -31.17 -1.53 7.47
C ILE A 293 -30.45 -2.86 7.22
N GLY A 294 -31.16 -3.87 6.72
CA GLY A 294 -30.67 -5.22 6.48
C GLY A 294 -31.08 -6.25 7.56
N LEU A 295 -31.75 -5.82 8.63
CA LEU A 295 -32.25 -6.72 9.68
C LEU A 295 -33.75 -7.02 9.48
N PRO A 296 -34.23 -8.24 9.83
CA PRO A 296 -35.65 -8.57 9.71
C PRO A 296 -36.55 -7.59 10.49
N PRO A 297 -37.82 -7.44 10.12
CA PRO A 297 -38.77 -6.61 10.84
C PRO A 297 -38.88 -7.03 12.31
N PHE A 298 -38.72 -6.08 13.23
CA PHE A 298 -38.81 -6.33 14.67
C PHE A 298 -40.25 -6.25 15.15
N LYS A 299 -40.68 -7.16 16.04
CA LYS A 299 -42.02 -7.07 16.61
C LYS A 299 -42.07 -5.99 17.70
N PRO A 300 -43.16 -5.19 17.79
CA PRO A 300 -43.33 -4.27 18.91
C PRO A 300 -43.26 -5.03 20.25
N GLY A 301 -42.29 -4.68 21.10
CA GLY A 301 -42.03 -5.34 22.39
C GLY A 301 -40.94 -6.42 22.38
N GLU A 302 -40.27 -6.66 21.25
CA GLU A 302 -39.10 -7.54 21.18
C GLU A 302 -37.84 -6.81 21.66
N GLU A 303 -37.15 -7.38 22.66
CA GLU A 303 -35.91 -6.80 23.20
C GLU A 303 -34.75 -7.01 22.22
N VAL A 304 -34.49 -6.02 21.38
CA VAL A 304 -33.37 -6.06 20.42
C VAL A 304 -32.08 -5.65 21.13
N LYS A 305 -31.31 -6.62 21.65
CA LYS A 305 -29.94 -6.38 22.13
C LYS A 305 -28.98 -6.24 20.95
N ILE A 306 -28.73 -5.00 20.53
CA ILE A 306 -27.75 -4.71 19.47
C ILE A 306 -26.36 -4.62 20.08
N MET A 307 -25.71 -5.76 20.28
CA MET A 307 -24.28 -5.84 20.63
C MET A 307 -23.39 -5.90 19.38
N ASN A 308 -23.71 -5.16 18.31
CA ASN A 308 -23.05 -5.39 17.01
C ASN A 308 -22.42 -4.18 16.32
N ASP A 309 -22.34 -3.02 16.97
CA ASP A 309 -21.49 -1.95 16.44
C ASP A 309 -20.11 -2.02 17.12
N MET A 310 -19.10 -2.46 16.37
CA MET A 310 -17.71 -2.53 16.84
C MET A 310 -17.23 -1.20 17.45
N VAL A 311 -17.77 -0.07 16.99
CA VAL A 311 -17.47 1.26 17.54
C VAL A 311 -17.90 1.36 19.01
N GLN A 312 -19.09 0.85 19.36
CA GLN A 312 -19.61 0.90 20.73
C GLN A 312 -18.86 -0.05 21.66
N LEU A 313 -18.46 -1.22 21.16
CA LEU A 313 -17.67 -2.18 21.94
C LEU A 313 -16.28 -1.63 22.28
N VAL A 314 -15.59 -1.05 21.29
CA VAL A 314 -14.29 -0.38 21.52
C VAL A 314 -14.47 0.79 22.50
N LYS A 315 -15.53 1.58 22.33
CA LYS A 315 -15.85 2.69 23.24
C LYS A 315 -15.99 2.21 24.70
N SER A 316 -16.86 1.22 24.92
CA SER A 316 -17.11 0.67 26.26
C SER A 316 -15.85 0.06 26.88
N ALA A 317 -14.99 -0.59 26.08
CA ALA A 317 -13.71 -1.10 26.55
C ALA A 317 -12.80 0.03 27.07
N PHE A 318 -12.68 1.14 26.33
CA PHE A 318 -11.89 2.29 26.78
C PHE A 318 -12.49 3.01 27.99
N GLU A 319 -13.82 3.02 28.14
CA GLU A 319 -14.49 3.53 29.34
C GLU A 319 -14.12 2.71 30.58
N LYS A 320 -14.19 1.38 30.50
CA LYS A 320 -13.76 0.48 31.58
C LYS A 320 -12.27 0.61 31.91
N ILE A 321 -11.42 0.75 30.88
CA ILE A 321 -9.98 1.01 31.09
C ILE A 321 -9.78 2.33 31.83
N ASN A 322 -10.54 3.38 31.49
CA ASN A 322 -10.45 4.66 32.15
C ASN A 322 -10.98 4.63 33.59
N GLU A 323 -12.02 3.85 33.88
CA GLU A 323 -12.51 3.62 35.25
C GLU A 323 -11.45 2.95 36.12
N GLN A 324 -10.75 1.94 35.58
CA GLN A 324 -9.77 1.16 36.34
C GLN A 324 -8.39 1.82 36.40
N TYR A 325 -8.00 2.54 35.36
CA TYR A 325 -6.64 3.05 35.16
C TYR A 325 -6.58 4.54 34.81
N GLY A 326 -7.63 5.33 35.04
CA GLY A 326 -7.72 6.74 34.60
C GLY A 326 -6.61 7.68 35.11
N GLY A 327 -5.90 7.30 36.17
CA GLY A 327 -4.70 8.02 36.65
C GLY A 327 -3.40 7.64 35.95
N SER A 328 -3.42 6.62 35.10
CA SER A 328 -2.25 6.08 34.38
C SER A 328 -2.13 6.68 32.98
N THR A 329 -0.89 6.83 32.53
CA THR A 329 -0.61 7.31 31.17
C THR A 329 -0.46 6.13 30.21
N LEU A 330 -1.08 6.21 29.03
CA LEU A 330 -0.93 5.20 28.00
C LEU A 330 0.46 5.31 27.35
N ALA A 331 1.33 4.33 27.60
CA ALA A 331 2.68 4.30 27.05
C ALA A 331 2.75 3.62 25.68
N ALA A 332 2.02 2.52 25.51
CA ALA A 332 1.99 1.77 24.26
C ALA A 332 0.59 1.22 23.99
N ALA A 333 0.22 1.19 22.72
CA ALA A 333 -1.01 0.58 22.23
C ALA A 333 -0.69 -0.39 21.11
N VAL A 334 -1.19 -1.63 21.20
CA VAL A 334 -0.92 -2.67 20.21
C VAL A 334 -2.22 -3.19 19.63
N PHE A 335 -2.44 -2.94 18.34
CA PHE A 335 -3.53 -3.55 17.60
C PHE A 335 -3.09 -4.93 17.09
N ASN A 336 -3.44 -5.97 17.85
CA ASN A 336 -3.17 -7.38 17.54
C ASN A 336 -4.45 -8.19 17.30
N SER A 337 -5.60 -7.53 17.15
CA SER A 337 -6.86 -8.24 16.94
C SER A 337 -6.79 -9.09 15.66
N GLY A 338 -7.25 -10.33 15.76
CA GLY A 338 -7.32 -11.24 14.61
C GLY A 338 -8.68 -11.13 13.93
N GLY A 339 -8.70 -10.77 12.65
CA GLY A 339 -9.95 -10.60 11.90
C GLY A 339 -10.54 -11.83 11.23
N GLY A 340 -10.22 -13.02 11.75
CA GLY A 340 -10.58 -14.27 11.11
C GLY A 340 -9.62 -14.64 9.97
N PHE A 341 -9.58 -15.92 9.64
CA PHE A 341 -8.75 -16.48 8.57
C PHE A 341 -9.68 -17.10 7.54
N VAL A 342 -10.04 -16.32 6.51
CA VAL A 342 -10.86 -16.79 5.40
C VAL A 342 -9.94 -17.14 4.24
N ARG A 343 -9.89 -18.44 3.91
CA ARG A 343 -9.16 -18.98 2.76
C ARG A 343 -10.12 -19.73 1.86
N LYS A 344 -10.46 -19.17 0.70
CA LYS A 344 -11.43 -19.76 -0.24
C LYS A 344 -11.13 -19.42 -1.70
N PRO A 345 -11.55 -20.25 -2.66
CA PRO A 345 -11.61 -19.86 -4.07
C PRO A 345 -12.41 -18.57 -4.24
N PHE A 346 -11.94 -17.68 -5.12
CA PHE A 346 -12.54 -16.35 -5.28
C PHE A 346 -14.03 -16.41 -5.63
N LEU A 347 -14.44 -17.35 -6.49
CA LEU A 347 -15.83 -17.51 -6.91
C LEU A 347 -16.76 -18.12 -5.83
N GLU A 348 -16.19 -18.67 -4.75
CA GLU A 348 -16.94 -19.24 -3.62
C GLU A 348 -17.02 -18.29 -2.42
N LEU A 349 -16.30 -17.17 -2.49
CA LEU A 349 -16.25 -16.17 -1.43
C LEU A 349 -17.50 -15.29 -1.48
N THR A 350 -18.22 -15.17 -0.36
CA THR A 350 -19.37 -14.26 -0.29
C THR A 350 -18.94 -12.83 0.00
N GLU A 351 -19.81 -11.86 -0.28
CA GLU A 351 -19.55 -10.45 0.00
C GLU A 351 -19.37 -10.20 1.50
N GLU A 352 -20.14 -10.88 2.35
CA GLU A 352 -20.04 -10.76 3.80
C GLU A 352 -18.70 -11.29 4.32
N GLU A 353 -18.23 -12.42 3.77
CA GLU A 353 -16.93 -12.99 4.12
C GLU A 353 -15.79 -12.07 3.67
N PHE A 354 -15.90 -11.48 2.48
CA PHE A 354 -14.95 -10.48 2.02
C PHE A 354 -14.94 -9.23 2.91
N ALA A 355 -16.12 -8.68 3.21
CA ALA A 355 -16.28 -7.49 4.04
C ALA A 355 -15.77 -7.71 5.47
N SER A 356 -15.95 -8.92 6.03
CA SER A 356 -15.51 -9.26 7.38
C SER A 356 -14.01 -9.03 7.61
N GLY A 357 -13.17 -9.31 6.60
CA GLY A 357 -11.73 -9.10 6.65
C GLY A 357 -11.37 -7.61 6.78
N PHE A 358 -12.04 -6.75 6.00
CA PHE A 358 -11.86 -5.30 6.08
C PHE A 358 -12.45 -4.69 7.36
N GLU A 359 -13.66 -5.11 7.75
CA GLU A 359 -14.30 -4.65 8.98
C GLU A 359 -13.40 -4.93 10.18
N SER A 360 -12.88 -6.15 10.31
CA SER A 360 -12.08 -6.49 11.47
C SER A 360 -10.69 -5.82 11.46
N GLN A 361 -9.99 -5.82 10.31
CA GLN A 361 -8.63 -5.30 10.26
C GLN A 361 -8.58 -3.80 9.97
N GLY A 362 -9.16 -3.36 8.85
CA GLY A 362 -9.16 -1.95 8.44
C GLY A 362 -9.95 -1.08 9.40
N LYS A 363 -11.25 -1.34 9.54
CA LYS A 363 -12.13 -0.53 10.39
C LYS A 363 -11.84 -0.74 11.88
N GLY A 364 -11.52 -1.97 12.30
CA GLY A 364 -11.07 -2.25 13.67
C GLY A 364 -9.81 -1.48 14.04
N GLY A 365 -8.79 -1.48 13.16
CA GLY A 365 -7.57 -0.71 13.34
C GLY A 365 -7.82 0.79 13.40
N PHE A 366 -8.70 1.31 12.54
CA PHE A 366 -9.12 2.72 12.55
C PHE A 366 -9.79 3.12 13.87
N ASN A 367 -10.78 2.35 14.31
CA ASN A 367 -11.51 2.63 15.56
C ASN A 367 -10.59 2.56 16.78
N PHE A 368 -9.68 1.59 16.81
CA PHE A 368 -8.67 1.49 17.86
C PHE A 368 -7.76 2.72 17.88
N ALA A 369 -7.21 3.11 16.72
CA ALA A 369 -6.33 4.26 16.59
C ALA A 369 -7.02 5.58 17.01
N GLN A 370 -8.29 5.79 16.63
CA GLN A 370 -9.04 6.97 17.03
C GLN A 370 -9.16 7.14 18.56
N ARG A 371 -9.14 6.03 19.31
CA ARG A 371 -9.21 6.07 20.78
C ARG A 371 -7.85 6.15 21.45
N THR A 372 -6.82 5.53 20.88
CA THR A 372 -5.49 5.50 21.47
C THR A 372 -4.67 6.74 21.16
N LEU A 373 -4.74 7.29 19.94
CA LEU A 373 -3.90 8.42 19.52
C LEU A 373 -4.08 9.69 20.36
N PRO A 374 -5.29 10.10 20.78
CA PRO A 374 -5.45 11.24 21.68
C PRO A 374 -4.81 11.01 23.06
N LEU A 375 -4.83 9.77 23.55
CA LEU A 375 -4.22 9.39 24.83
C LEU A 375 -2.69 9.36 24.72
N LEU A 376 -2.15 8.78 23.65
CA LEU A 376 -0.72 8.73 23.36
C LEU A 376 -0.12 10.13 23.17
N GLN A 377 -0.84 11.05 22.53
CA GLN A 377 -0.35 12.45 22.39
C GLN A 377 -0.31 13.21 23.72
N LYS A 378 -1.21 12.89 24.65
CA LYS A 378 -1.23 13.49 25.99
C LYS A 378 -0.20 12.87 26.94
N ALA A 379 0.39 11.74 26.56
CA ALA A 379 1.35 11.04 27.39
C ALA A 379 2.66 11.83 27.51
N THR A 380 3.04 12.13 28.75
CA THR A 380 4.25 12.88 29.09
C THR A 380 5.03 12.18 30.20
N GLY A 381 6.33 12.46 30.32
CA GLY A 381 7.17 11.91 31.40
C GLY A 381 7.47 10.41 31.29
N LEU A 382 7.18 9.77 30.15
CA LEU A 382 7.50 8.37 29.90
C LEU A 382 9.00 8.18 29.63
N GLN A 383 9.51 7.00 30.02
CA GLN A 383 10.89 6.58 29.71
C GLN A 383 11.11 6.44 28.19
N HIS A 384 10.12 5.88 27.50
CA HIS A 384 10.12 5.67 26.06
C HIS A 384 9.01 6.47 25.39
N PRO A 385 9.12 6.82 24.10
CA PRO A 385 8.08 7.56 23.41
C PRO A 385 6.75 6.79 23.38
N PRO A 386 5.60 7.50 23.35
CA PRO A 386 4.31 6.85 23.16
C PRO A 386 4.27 6.10 21.83
N THR A 387 3.90 4.82 21.84
CA THR A 387 3.96 3.97 20.64
C THR A 387 2.60 3.35 20.29
N LEU A 388 2.27 3.33 18.99
CA LEU A 388 1.15 2.60 18.42
C LEU A 388 1.68 1.55 17.42
N ILE A 389 1.44 0.28 17.70
CA ILE A 389 1.89 -0.83 16.86
C ILE A 389 0.70 -1.54 16.23
N PHE A 390 0.72 -1.73 14.92
CA PHE A 390 -0.23 -2.55 14.18
C PHE A 390 0.39 -3.88 13.80
N THR A 391 -0.31 -4.97 14.11
CA THR A 391 0.12 -6.32 13.72
C THR A 391 -0.38 -6.64 12.32
N GLY A 392 0.56 -6.67 11.37
CA GLY A 392 0.38 -7.05 9.98
C GLY A 392 0.45 -8.55 9.74
N ALA A 393 0.75 -8.93 8.51
CA ALA A 393 1.08 -10.29 8.06
C ALA A 393 1.77 -10.19 6.69
N THR A 394 2.29 -11.28 6.14
CA THR A 394 2.75 -11.36 4.74
C THR A 394 1.70 -10.82 3.76
N ALA A 395 0.43 -11.05 4.10
CA ALA A 395 -0.73 -10.58 3.33
C ALA A 395 -0.88 -9.04 3.29
N SER A 396 -0.10 -8.29 4.06
CA SER A 396 0.03 -6.83 3.97
C SER A 396 0.92 -6.39 2.80
N LEU A 397 1.73 -7.29 2.24
CA LEU A 397 2.65 -7.06 1.11
C LEU A 397 2.20 -7.74 -0.18
N LYS A 398 1.57 -8.92 -0.06
CA LYS A 398 1.20 -9.75 -1.22
C LYS A 398 -0.09 -10.52 -0.95
N GLY A 399 -1.02 -10.49 -1.91
CA GLY A 399 -2.21 -11.33 -1.89
C GLY A 399 -1.96 -12.70 -2.51
N SER A 400 -1.80 -13.74 -1.70
CA SER A 400 -1.71 -15.12 -2.18
C SER A 400 -3.06 -15.64 -2.71
N ALA A 401 -3.02 -16.63 -3.60
CA ALA A 401 -4.23 -17.27 -4.10
C ALA A 401 -5.07 -17.81 -2.93
N LEU A 402 -6.39 -17.62 -3.03
CA LEU A 402 -7.39 -17.97 -2.01
C LEU A 402 -7.46 -17.04 -0.77
N PHE A 403 -6.67 -15.95 -0.72
CA PHE A 403 -6.59 -15.05 0.43
C PHE A 403 -7.14 -13.63 0.17
N SER A 404 -8.00 -13.43 -0.83
CA SER A 404 -8.47 -12.09 -1.22
C SER A 404 -9.08 -11.28 -0.07
N ALA A 405 -9.93 -11.89 0.77
CA ALA A 405 -10.53 -11.24 1.94
C ALA A 405 -9.51 -10.88 3.04
N PHE A 406 -8.57 -11.80 3.31
CA PHE A 406 -7.57 -11.58 4.35
C PHE A 406 -6.53 -10.54 3.93
N ALA A 407 -6.08 -10.60 2.67
CA ALA A 407 -5.13 -9.67 2.10
C ALA A 407 -5.71 -8.25 2.01
N SER A 408 -6.95 -8.08 1.54
CA SER A 408 -7.56 -6.74 1.45
C SER A 408 -7.58 -6.02 2.80
N GLY A 409 -7.98 -6.71 3.88
CA GLY A 409 -7.96 -6.16 5.24
C GLY A 409 -6.55 -5.82 5.73
N LYS A 410 -5.54 -6.65 5.44
CA LYS A 410 -4.15 -6.43 5.85
C LYS A 410 -3.46 -5.30 5.07
N PHE A 411 -3.74 -5.16 3.78
CA PHE A 411 -3.32 -3.99 3.00
C PHE A 411 -3.95 -2.70 3.54
N ALA A 412 -5.26 -2.72 3.84
CA ALA A 412 -5.94 -1.57 4.42
C ALA A 412 -5.32 -1.16 5.77
N LEU A 413 -4.98 -2.14 6.62
CA LEU A 413 -4.32 -1.89 7.90
C LEU A 413 -2.91 -1.28 7.72
N ARG A 414 -2.12 -1.78 6.76
CA ARG A 414 -0.80 -1.24 6.45
C ARG A 414 -0.90 0.20 5.94
N ALA A 415 -1.84 0.48 5.03
CA ALA A 415 -2.08 1.82 4.50
C ALA A 415 -2.48 2.81 5.60
N LEU A 416 -3.38 2.38 6.51
CA LEU A 416 -3.75 3.17 7.69
C LEU A 416 -2.53 3.46 8.57
N ALA A 417 -1.72 2.45 8.91
CA ALA A 417 -0.53 2.61 9.74
C ALA A 417 0.47 3.60 9.10
N GLN A 418 0.69 3.51 7.80
CA GLN A 418 1.54 4.41 7.02
C GLN A 418 1.05 5.86 7.07
N SER A 419 -0.26 6.09 6.92
CA SER A 419 -0.86 7.41 7.02
C SER A 419 -0.69 8.00 8.43
N LEU A 420 -1.01 7.21 9.46
CA LEU A 420 -0.89 7.63 10.86
C LEU A 420 0.56 7.90 11.26
N ALA A 421 1.53 7.12 10.76
CA ALA A 421 2.95 7.35 11.03
C ALA A 421 3.43 8.71 10.51
N ARG A 422 3.01 9.09 9.29
CA ARG A 422 3.34 10.39 8.71
C ARG A 422 2.66 11.55 9.46
N GLU A 423 1.43 11.36 9.93
CA GLU A 423 0.68 12.39 10.62
C GLU A 423 1.12 12.58 12.09
N PHE A 424 1.33 11.48 12.82
CA PHE A 424 1.56 11.50 14.28
C PHE A 424 3.02 11.32 14.69
N GLY A 425 3.88 10.84 13.79
CA GLY A 425 5.34 10.83 14.00
C GLY A 425 5.88 12.21 14.37
N PRO A 426 5.62 13.27 13.58
CA PRO A 426 6.04 14.63 13.91
C PRO A 426 5.44 15.16 15.24
N LYS A 427 4.31 14.60 15.69
CA LYS A 427 3.64 14.95 16.95
C LYS A 427 4.22 14.18 18.15
N GLY A 428 5.25 13.35 17.94
CA GLY A 428 5.95 12.65 19.01
C GLY A 428 5.40 11.26 19.34
N VAL A 429 4.50 10.70 18.51
CA VAL A 429 3.98 9.33 18.66
C VAL A 429 4.65 8.41 17.64
N HIS A 430 5.27 7.34 18.12
CA HIS A 430 5.88 6.33 17.27
C HIS A 430 4.81 5.39 16.73
N VAL A 431 4.58 5.36 15.42
CA VAL A 431 3.65 4.42 14.80
C VAL A 431 4.44 3.39 13.97
N SER A 432 4.19 2.11 14.21
CA SER A 432 4.84 1.00 13.51
C SER A 432 3.84 -0.05 13.02
N HIS A 433 4.23 -0.77 11.98
CA HIS A 433 3.51 -1.91 11.41
C HIS A 433 4.44 -3.13 11.38
N VAL A 434 4.07 -4.21 12.09
CA VAL A 434 4.92 -5.41 12.19
C VAL A 434 4.35 -6.52 11.33
N ILE A 435 5.11 -6.97 10.34
CA ILE A 435 4.77 -8.08 9.47
C ILE A 435 5.17 -9.38 10.16
N ILE A 436 4.17 -10.18 10.51
CA ILE A 436 4.37 -11.54 11.02
C ILE A 436 4.21 -12.49 9.83
N ASP A 437 5.34 -12.91 9.27
CA ASP A 437 5.45 -13.75 8.09
C ASP A 437 5.78 -15.18 8.49
N GLY A 438 4.78 -15.88 9.02
CA GLY A 438 4.92 -17.26 9.44
C GLY A 438 3.84 -17.70 10.41
N VAL A 439 3.81 -18.99 10.69
CA VAL A 439 2.93 -19.57 11.70
C VAL A 439 3.55 -19.37 13.07
N ILE A 440 2.78 -18.81 14.01
CA ILE A 440 3.23 -18.59 15.39
C ILE A 440 3.01 -19.87 16.19
N ASP A 441 3.92 -20.26 17.09
CA ASP A 441 3.74 -21.40 17.99
C ASP A 441 2.82 -21.04 19.18
N ILE A 442 1.53 -21.29 19.01
CA ILE A 442 0.49 -20.98 20.00
C ILE A 442 -0.51 -22.15 20.10
N PRO A 443 -1.32 -22.24 21.18
CA PRO A 443 -2.27 -23.34 21.36
C PRO A 443 -3.17 -23.62 20.13
N ARG A 444 -3.56 -22.57 19.39
CA ARG A 444 -4.41 -22.67 18.18
C ARG A 444 -3.71 -23.35 16.99
N THR A 445 -2.39 -23.27 16.90
CA THR A 445 -1.58 -23.77 15.77
C THR A 445 -0.76 -25.00 16.16
N LYS A 446 -0.94 -25.54 17.38
CA LYS A 446 -0.23 -26.73 17.86
C LYS A 446 -0.42 -27.95 16.96
N ALA A 447 -1.62 -28.14 16.41
CA ALA A 447 -1.93 -29.27 15.54
C ALA A 447 -1.28 -29.17 14.15
N TRP A 448 -0.71 -28.03 13.78
CA TRP A 448 -0.10 -27.84 12.47
C TRP A 448 1.34 -28.35 12.51
N THR A 449 1.60 -29.41 11.74
CA THR A 449 2.90 -30.05 11.63
C THR A 449 3.66 -29.51 10.42
N PHE A 450 4.95 -29.21 10.64
CA PHE A 450 5.89 -28.76 9.62
C PHE A 450 7.09 -29.71 9.61
N GLU A 451 7.83 -29.74 8.50
CA GLU A 451 8.98 -30.64 8.35
C GLU A 451 10.14 -30.28 9.27
N HIS A 452 10.28 -29.00 9.62
CA HIS A 452 11.36 -28.46 10.44
C HIS A 452 10.87 -27.99 11.81
N GLU A 453 11.66 -28.20 12.87
CA GLU A 453 11.32 -27.79 14.24
C GLU A 453 11.17 -26.27 14.38
N ASP A 454 12.08 -25.51 13.78
CA ASP A 454 12.07 -24.04 13.74
C ASP A 454 11.15 -23.42 12.67
N ALA A 455 10.16 -24.16 12.16
CA ALA A 455 9.21 -23.63 11.15
C ALA A 455 8.15 -22.68 11.72
N LYS A 456 8.11 -22.50 13.06
CA LYS A 456 7.17 -21.61 13.73
C LYS A 456 7.89 -20.48 14.45
N LEU A 457 7.26 -19.32 14.46
CA LEU A 457 7.71 -18.16 15.22
C LEU A 457 7.38 -18.33 16.70
N ASP A 458 8.35 -18.05 17.57
CA ASP A 458 8.14 -17.98 19.01
C ASP A 458 7.35 -16.69 19.38
N PRO A 459 6.18 -16.79 20.04
CA PRO A 459 5.45 -15.60 20.48
C PRO A 459 6.24 -14.70 21.44
N ALA A 460 7.17 -15.24 22.24
CA ALA A 460 8.01 -14.43 23.12
C ALA A 460 9.01 -13.58 22.32
N ALA A 461 9.67 -14.16 21.32
CA ALA A 461 10.56 -13.43 20.41
C ALA A 461 9.82 -12.34 19.60
N ILE A 462 8.56 -12.59 19.23
CA ILE A 462 7.70 -11.55 18.64
C ILE A 462 7.48 -10.42 19.65
N ALA A 463 7.14 -10.73 20.90
CA ALA A 463 6.93 -9.73 21.93
C ALA A 463 8.18 -8.88 22.21
N ASP A 464 9.37 -9.49 22.22
CA ASP A 464 10.65 -8.79 22.35
C ASP A 464 10.88 -7.80 21.20
N SER A 465 10.46 -8.16 19.99
CA SER A 465 10.52 -7.27 18.83
C SER A 465 9.59 -6.06 18.99
N TYR A 466 8.42 -6.23 19.60
CA TYR A 466 7.49 -5.14 19.89
C TYR A 466 8.04 -4.23 20.99
N TRP A 467 8.66 -4.82 22.01
CA TRP A 467 9.36 -4.07 23.06
C TRP A 467 10.52 -3.27 22.48
N HIS A 468 11.32 -3.87 21.58
CA HIS A 468 12.39 -3.18 20.88
C HIS A 468 11.87 -1.94 20.15
N LEU A 469 10.79 -2.07 19.37
CA LEU A 469 10.17 -0.92 18.68
C LEU A 469 9.74 0.16 19.66
N HIS A 470 9.04 -0.20 20.75
CA HIS A 470 8.62 0.78 21.76
C HIS A 470 9.81 1.51 22.40
N ALA A 471 10.92 0.81 22.63
CA ALA A 471 12.09 1.36 23.28
C ALA A 471 12.96 2.26 22.38
N GLN A 472 12.69 2.34 21.07
CA GLN A 472 13.51 3.10 20.13
C GLN A 472 13.52 4.60 20.46
N PRO A 473 14.68 5.27 20.33
CA PRO A 473 14.75 6.71 20.47
C PRO A 473 14.08 7.39 19.27
N ARG A 474 13.58 8.61 19.49
CA ARG A 474 12.87 9.42 18.46
C ARG A 474 13.68 9.66 17.18
N THR A 475 15.00 9.52 17.25
CA THR A 475 15.92 9.69 16.12
C THR A 475 15.92 8.53 15.14
N THR A 476 15.41 7.36 15.52
CA THR A 476 15.54 6.11 14.74
C THR A 476 14.31 5.22 14.91
N TRP A 477 13.13 5.79 14.69
CA TRP A 477 11.90 5.01 14.68
C TRP A 477 11.79 4.15 13.44
N GLY A 478 11.73 2.84 13.65
CA GLY A 478 11.39 1.86 12.63
C GLY A 478 9.90 1.92 12.34
N PHE A 479 9.55 2.08 11.07
CA PHE A 479 8.15 2.01 10.63
C PHE A 479 7.71 0.55 10.47
N GLU A 480 8.49 -0.28 9.80
CA GLU A 480 8.12 -1.66 9.46
C GLU A 480 9.20 -2.64 9.92
N LEU A 481 8.76 -3.76 10.50
CA LEU A 481 9.61 -4.88 10.89
C LEU A 481 9.00 -6.17 10.36
N ASP A 482 9.79 -6.99 9.68
CA ASP A 482 9.37 -8.27 9.12
C ASP A 482 10.01 -9.43 9.91
N LEU A 483 9.15 -10.25 10.51
CA LEU A 483 9.53 -11.39 11.34
C LEU A 483 9.08 -12.68 10.66
N ARG A 484 10.04 -13.56 10.38
CA ARG A 484 9.83 -14.85 9.70
C ARG A 484 10.69 -15.96 10.28
N PRO A 485 10.24 -17.22 10.25
CA PRO A 485 11.11 -18.37 10.47
C PRO A 485 12.26 -18.36 9.46
N TYR A 486 13.47 -18.78 9.87
CA TYR A 486 14.62 -18.78 8.95
C TYR A 486 14.46 -19.81 7.81
N VAL A 487 13.62 -20.82 8.01
CA VAL A 487 13.31 -21.87 7.01
C VAL A 487 12.26 -21.44 5.98
N GLU A 488 11.60 -20.30 6.18
CA GLU A 488 10.58 -19.79 5.27
C GLU A 488 11.21 -19.36 3.93
N LYS A 489 10.56 -19.71 2.81
CA LYS A 489 11.02 -19.32 1.47
C LYS A 489 10.42 -17.97 1.09
N TRP A 490 11.27 -17.02 0.70
CA TRP A 490 10.88 -15.67 0.25
C TRP A 490 10.17 -15.69 -1.11
#